data_AF-A0A924NWT2-F1
#
_entry.id   AF-A0A924NWT2-F1
#
_cell.length_a   1.000
_cell.length_b   1.000
_cell.length_c   1.000
_cell.angle_alpha   90.00
_cell.angle_beta   90.00
_cell.angle_gamma   90.00
#
_symmetry.space_group_name_H-M   'P 1'
#
loop_
_entity.id
_entity.type
_entity.pdbx_description
1 polymer ?
#
loop_
_entity_poly.entity_id
_entity_poly.type
_entity_poly.pdbx_seq_one_letter_code
_entity_poly.pdbx_strand_id
1 'polypeptide(L)' 'IGGPLPDVTFCPPGGISIDTAPQFLACKNVACVGGSWLTPKDAIKAGNWALITELARAAAALRA' A
#
# COMPACT_ATOMS: atom_id res chain seq x y z
N ILE A 1 -22.07 0.02 -7.75
CA ILE A 1 -22.23 -1.26 -8.48
C ILE A 1 -21.01 -2.11 -8.13
N GLY A 2 -21.21 -3.31 -7.57
CA GLY A 2 -20.08 -4.23 -7.29
C GLY A 2 -19.60 -4.84 -8.60
N GLY A 3 -18.29 -5.04 -8.74
CA GLY A 3 -17.72 -5.66 -9.94
C GLY A 3 -18.29 -7.06 -10.19
N PRO A 4 -18.06 -7.64 -11.38
CA PRO A 4 -18.63 -8.93 -11.79
C PRO A 4 -18.20 -10.12 -10.93
N LEU A 5 -17.26 -9.92 -10.00
CA LEU A 5 -16.71 -10.91 -9.08
C LEU A 5 -16.87 -10.42 -7.62
N PRO A 6 -18.06 -10.55 -7.02
CA PRO A 6 -18.34 -10.02 -5.68
C PRO A 6 -17.65 -10.80 -4.55
N ASP A 7 -17.35 -12.08 -4.76
CA ASP A 7 -16.73 -12.95 -3.75
C ASP A 7 -15.18 -12.95 -3.82
N VAL A 8 -14.61 -12.28 -4.82
CA VAL A 8 -13.15 -12.24 -5.02
C VAL A 8 -12.55 -11.08 -4.24
N THR A 9 -11.54 -11.40 -3.44
CA THR A 9 -10.72 -10.42 -2.75
C THR A 9 -9.46 -10.12 -3.58
N PHE A 10 -9.19 -8.84 -3.82
CA PHE A 10 -8.08 -8.36 -4.61
C PHE A 10 -6.95 -7.85 -3.71
N CYS A 11 -5.72 -8.04 -4.18
CA CYS A 11 -4.55 -7.32 -3.71
C CYS A 11 -3.88 -6.71 -4.95
N PRO A 12 -4.24 -5.48 -5.35
CA PRO A 12 -3.72 -4.85 -6.57
C PRO A 12 -2.18 -4.79 -6.53
N PRO A 13 -1.49 -5.38 -7.53
CA PRO A 13 -0.04 -5.43 -7.51
C PRO A 13 0.57 -4.14 -8.09
N GLY A 14 1.25 -3.36 -7.23
CA GLY A 14 2.27 -2.37 -7.62
C GLY A 14 1.77 -1.10 -8.30
N GLY A 15 2.47 0.03 -8.06
CA GLY A 15 2.11 1.35 -8.62
C GLY A 15 1.19 2.19 -7.72
N ILE A 16 0.75 1.63 -6.60
CA ILE A 16 0.07 2.37 -5.54
C ILE A 16 1.09 3.26 -4.83
N SER A 17 0.67 4.46 -4.46
CA SER A 17 1.40 5.41 -3.62
C SER A 17 0.68 5.58 -2.28
N ILE A 18 1.31 6.25 -1.32
CA ILE A 18 0.66 6.55 -0.04
C ILE A 18 -0.64 7.36 -0.22
N ASP A 19 -0.72 8.19 -1.26
CA ASP A 19 -1.88 9.04 -1.56
C ASP A 19 -3.04 8.25 -2.16
N THR A 20 -2.73 7.23 -2.95
CA THR A 20 -3.74 6.41 -3.65
C THR A 20 -4.16 5.18 -2.86
N ALA A 21 -3.31 4.72 -1.93
CA ALA A 21 -3.56 3.55 -1.09
C ALA A 21 -4.90 3.57 -0.33
N PRO A 22 -5.34 4.68 0.30
CA PRO A 22 -6.65 4.74 0.97
C PRO A 22 -7.83 4.48 0.02
N GLN A 23 -7.74 4.95 -1.22
CA GLN A 23 -8.81 4.79 -2.21
C GLN A 23 -9.02 3.32 -2.59
N PHE A 24 -7.93 2.55 -2.66
CA PHE A 24 -7.98 1.12 -2.89
C PHE A 24 -8.45 0.36 -1.64
N LEU A 25 -7.98 0.74 -0.45
CA LEU A 25 -8.40 0.11 0.81
C LEU A 25 -9.88 0.34 1.15
N ALA A 26 -10.47 1.46 0.69
CA ALA A 26 -11.89 1.74 0.84
C ALA A 26 -12.80 0.77 0.05
N CYS A 27 -12.27 0.06 -0.94
CA CYS A 27 -13.01 -0.94 -1.68
C CYS A 27 -13.21 -2.21 -0.84
N LYS A 28 -14.48 -2.60 -0.60
CA LYS A 28 -14.83 -3.79 0.21
C LYS A 28 -14.20 -5.10 -0.26
N ASN A 29 -13.84 -5.18 -1.53
CA ASN A 29 -13.22 -6.34 -2.17
C ASN A 29 -11.68 -6.25 -2.22
N VAL A 30 -11.04 -5.29 -1.54
CA VAL A 30 -9.58 -5.16 -1.47
C VAL A 30 -9.12 -5.46 -0.05
N ALA A 31 -8.32 -6.52 0.14
CA ALA A 31 -7.80 -6.87 1.46
C ALA A 31 -6.44 -6.22 1.77
N CYS A 32 -5.63 -5.95 0.75
CA CYS A 32 -4.32 -5.36 0.92
C CYS A 32 -3.92 -4.51 -0.28
N VAL A 33 -3.01 -3.57 -0.03
CA VAL A 33 -2.33 -2.79 -1.06
C VAL A 33 -0.82 -2.96 -0.85
N GLY A 34 -0.10 -3.06 -1.95
CA GLY A 34 1.37 -3.13 -1.94
C GLY A 34 1.95 -2.09 -2.89
N GLY A 35 3.04 -1.47 -2.48
CA GLY A 35 3.81 -0.63 -3.40
C GLY A 35 5.22 -0.35 -2.95
N SER A 36 6.02 0.06 -3.93
CA SER A 36 7.47 0.22 -3.80
C SER A 36 7.88 1.44 -2.96
N TRP A 37 6.93 2.26 -2.51
CA TRP A 37 7.21 3.46 -1.72
C TRP A 37 7.73 3.13 -0.32
N LEU A 38 7.40 1.95 0.23
CA LEU A 38 7.83 1.53 1.56
C LEU A 38 9.35 1.37 1.67
N THR A 39 9.98 0.90 0.59
CA THR A 39 11.41 0.57 0.57
C THR A 39 12.12 1.21 -0.63
N PRO A 40 12.36 2.53 -0.62
CA PRO A 40 13.09 3.19 -1.68
C PRO A 40 14.49 2.58 -1.83
N LYS A 41 14.93 2.34 -3.07
CA LYS A 41 16.24 1.73 -3.35
C LYS A 41 17.39 2.52 -2.73
N ASP A 42 17.28 3.85 -2.73
CA ASP A 42 18.31 4.73 -2.19
C ASP A 42 18.37 4.67 -0.66
N ALA A 43 17.22 4.55 0.00
CA ALA A 43 17.15 4.35 1.46
C ALA A 43 17.79 3.02 1.88
N ILE A 44 17.55 1.95 1.11
CA ILE A 44 18.21 0.65 1.34
C ILE A 44 19.72 0.77 1.13
N LYS A 45 20.16 1.36 0.00
CA LYS A 45 21.60 1.53 -0.29
C LYS A 45 22.32 2.37 0.75
N ALA A 46 21.66 3.41 1.27
CA ALA A 46 22.19 4.27 2.33
C ALA A 46 22.07 3.66 3.73
N GLY A 47 21.44 2.49 3.89
CA GLY A 47 21.17 1.90 5.21
C GLY A 47 20.24 2.75 6.09
N ASN A 48 19.38 3.57 5.48
CA ASN A 48 18.51 4.50 6.19
C ASN A 48 17.25 3.79 6.70
N TRP A 49 17.44 2.93 7.70
CA TRP A 49 16.36 2.17 8.35
C TRP A 49 15.35 3.06 9.09
N ALA A 50 15.79 4.25 9.53
CA ALA A 50 14.92 5.22 10.17
C ALA A 50 13.83 5.71 9.20
N LEU A 51 14.23 6.10 7.98
CA LEU A 51 13.30 6.49 6.92
C LEU A 51 12.35 5.34 6.55
N ILE A 52 12.87 4.12 6.38
CA ILE A 52 12.03 2.95 6.07
C ILE A 52 11.01 2.69 7.19
N THR A 53 11.42 2.86 8.46
CA THR A 53 10.54 2.72 9.62
C THR A 53 9.46 3.79 9.64
N GLU A 54 9.78 5.03 9.30
CA GLU A 54 8.82 6.13 9.19
C GLU A 54 7.78 5.85 8.10
N LEU A 55 8.25 5.44 6.91
CA LEU A 55 7.39 5.04 5.79
C LEU A 55 6.49 3.86 6.17
N ALA A 56 7.01 2.89 6.93
CA ALA A 56 6.23 1.76 7.43
C ALA A 56 5.15 2.17 8.43
N ARG A 57 5.46 3.09 9.36
CA ARG A 57 4.44 3.64 10.27
C ARG A 57 3.36 4.39 9.52
N ALA A 58 3.76 5.23 8.55
CA ALA A 58 2.81 5.98 7.73
C ALA A 58 1.90 5.03 6.94
N ALA A 59 2.45 3.98 6.35
CA ALA A 59 1.68 2.95 5.65
C ALA A 59 0.74 2.17 6.59
N ALA A 60 1.20 1.79 7.79
CA ALA A 60 0.38 1.10 8.78
C ALA A 60 -0.75 1.98 9.36
N ALA A 61 -0.57 3.30 9.34
CA ALA A 61 -1.60 4.27 9.74
C ALA A 61 -2.67 4.49 8.66
N LEU A 62 -2.47 4.00 7.43
CA LEU A 62 -3.48 4.07 6.39
C LEU A 62 -4.70 3.25 6.83
N ARG A 63 -5.87 3.89 6.78
CA ARG A 63 -7.15 3.25 7.05
C ARG A 63 -8.04 3.38 5.81
N ALA A 64 -8.91 2.38 5.66
CA ALA A 64 -10.06 2.42 4.76
C ALA A 64 -11.10 3.42 5.28
#